data_AF-A0A4Q5WMG3-F1
#
_entry.id   AF-A0A4Q5WMG3-F1
#
_cell.length_a   1.000
_cell.length_b   1.000
_cell.length_c   1.000
_cell.angle_alpha   90.00
_cell.angle_beta   90.00
_cell.angle_gamma   90.00
#
_symmetry.space_group_name_H-M   'P 1'
#
loop_
_entity.id
_entity.type
_entity.pdbx_description
1 polymer ?
#
loop_
_entity_poly.entity_id
_entity_poly.type
_entity_poly.pdbx_seq_one_letter_code
_entity_poly.pdbx_strand_id
1 'polypeptide(L)'
;MKKYQPVKQSWLQRNVAEEPIDYAIESVREGVPRSLIVEGLTSDYRGLTAPQAEALLNDLYAAHGGEFRNKKRSGLITGTAMLVIGIGLTLFVYSGMERSGGIGSFPKKLIILPAGCALLGLLMILAVLVGAHKDPDFDA
;
A
#
# COMPACT_ATOMS: atom_id res chain seq x y z
N MET A 1 -16.22 -13.49 -4.51
CA MET A 1 -17.50 -13.25 -5.22
C MET A 1 -18.66 -12.86 -4.30
N LYS A 2 -19.01 -13.63 -3.25
CA LYS A 2 -20.20 -13.35 -2.40
C LYS A 2 -20.33 -11.91 -1.87
N LYS A 3 -19.21 -11.23 -1.59
CA LYS A 3 -19.21 -9.84 -1.07
C LYS A 3 -19.53 -8.77 -2.13
N TYR A 4 -19.23 -9.02 -3.41
CA TYR A 4 -19.44 -8.07 -4.51
C TYR A 4 -20.75 -8.29 -5.25
N GLN A 5 -21.36 -9.47 -5.11
CA GLN A 5 -22.67 -9.79 -5.69
C GLN A 5 -23.78 -8.77 -5.37
N PRO A 6 -23.95 -8.28 -4.12
CA PRO A 6 -24.98 -7.28 -3.83
C PRO A 6 -24.72 -5.94 -4.53
N VAL A 7 -23.44 -5.54 -4.68
CA VAL A 7 -23.06 -4.33 -5.42
C VAL A 7 -23.29 -4.54 -6.92
N LYS A 8 -22.89 -5.70 -7.46
CA LYS A 8 -23.13 -6.03 -8.87
C LYS A 8 -24.62 -5.95 -9.21
N GLN A 9 -25.48 -6.53 -8.38
CA GLN A 9 -26.93 -6.48 -8.59
C GLN A 9 -27.51 -5.06 -8.50
N SER A 10 -27.05 -4.23 -7.56
CA SER A 10 -27.56 -2.85 -7.44
C SER A 10 -27.20 -1.98 -8.64
N TRP A 11 -26.04 -2.20 -9.24
CA TRP A 11 -25.58 -1.47 -10.42
C TRP A 11 -26.20 -1.99 -11.73
N LEU A 12 -26.43 -3.30 -11.84
CA LEU A 12 -27.21 -3.87 -12.95
C LEU A 12 -28.65 -3.33 -12.97
N GLN A 13 -29.29 -3.17 -11.80
CA GLN A 13 -30.62 -2.55 -11.70
C GLN A 13 -30.65 -1.07 -12.12
N ARG A 14 -29.50 -0.40 -12.17
CA ARG A 14 -29.35 1.00 -12.60
C ARG A 14 -29.05 1.14 -14.09
N ASN A 15 -29.25 0.08 -14.88
CA ASN A 15 -28.93 0.02 -16.31
C ASN A 15 -27.44 0.23 -16.64
N VAL A 16 -26.54 -0.10 -15.72
CA VAL A 16 -25.11 -0.16 -16.04
C VAL A 16 -24.78 -1.55 -16.59
N ALA A 17 -24.02 -1.60 -17.68
CA ALA A 17 -23.60 -2.84 -18.32
C ALA A 17 -22.79 -3.71 -17.34
N GLU A 18 -22.84 -5.03 -17.53
CA GLU A 18 -22.16 -5.99 -16.65
C GLU A 18 -20.64 -5.92 -16.79
N GLU A 19 -20.14 -5.74 -18.01
CA GLU A 19 -18.73 -5.78 -18.35
C GLU A 19 -17.87 -4.73 -17.61
N PRO A 20 -18.28 -3.44 -17.51
CA PRO A 20 -17.56 -2.49 -16.67
C PRO A 20 -17.60 -2.82 -15.18
N ILE A 21 -18.69 -3.40 -14.68
CA ILE A 21 -18.83 -3.79 -13.27
C ILE A 21 -17.86 -4.92 -12.95
N ASP A 22 -17.74 -5.91 -13.84
CA ASP A 22 -16.81 -7.02 -13.68
C ASP A 22 -15.36 -6.58 -13.75
N TYR A 23 -15.01 -5.67 -14.68
CA TYR A 23 -13.70 -5.05 -14.72
C TYR A 23 -13.37 -4.31 -13.41
N ALA A 24 -14.31 -3.55 -12.86
CA ALA A 24 -14.12 -2.83 -11.61
C ALA A 24 -13.91 -3.79 -10.43
N ILE A 25 -14.71 -4.87 -10.34
CA ILE A 25 -14.57 -5.89 -9.29
C ILE A 25 -13.20 -6.58 -9.37
N GLU A 26 -12.76 -6.94 -10.58
CA GLU A 26 -11.46 -7.58 -10.80
C GLU A 26 -10.31 -6.64 -10.43
N SER A 27 -10.36 -5.40 -10.93
CA SER A 27 -9.34 -4.38 -10.66
C SER A 27 -9.23 -4.03 -9.18
N VAL A 28 -10.36 -3.92 -8.46
CA VAL A 28 -10.39 -3.70 -7.01
C VAL A 28 -9.78 -4.89 -6.25
N ARG A 29 -10.03 -6.11 -6.72
CA ARG A 29 -9.49 -7.34 -6.13
C ARG A 29 -7.98 -7.47 -6.34
N GLU A 30 -7.51 -7.13 -7.53
CA GLU A 30 -6.08 -7.11 -7.88
C GLU A 30 -5.33 -5.96 -7.19
N GLY A 31 -6.09 -4.95 -6.77
CA GLY A 31 -5.58 -3.81 -6.03
C GLY A 31 -4.98 -2.73 -6.91
N VAL A 32 -5.52 -2.59 -8.12
CA VAL A 32 -5.19 -1.52 -9.05
C VAL A 32 -5.49 -0.16 -8.41
N PRO A 33 -4.65 0.87 -8.62
CA PRO A 33 -4.91 2.23 -8.18
C PRO A 33 -6.26 2.77 -8.67
N ARG A 34 -7.02 3.43 -7.79
CA ARG A 34 -8.34 3.98 -8.09
C ARG A 34 -8.37 4.85 -9.35
N SER A 35 -7.36 5.70 -9.55
CA SER A 35 -7.23 6.56 -10.73
C SER A 35 -7.21 5.76 -12.04
N LEU A 36 -6.44 4.68 -12.10
CA LEU A 36 -6.36 3.80 -13.27
C LEU A 36 -7.67 3.02 -13.50
N ILE A 37 -8.38 2.67 -12.43
CA ILE A 37 -9.69 2.02 -12.58
C ILE A 37 -10.71 3.00 -13.14
N VAL A 38 -10.75 4.24 -12.63
CA VAL A 38 -11.63 5.30 -13.16
C VAL A 38 -11.34 5.55 -14.63
N GLU A 39 -10.07 5.77 -14.99
CA GLU A 39 -9.65 5.97 -16.39
C GLU A 39 -10.09 4.81 -17.29
N GLY A 40 -9.90 3.57 -16.82
CA GLY A 40 -10.36 2.39 -17.52
C GLY A 40 -11.88 2.30 -17.66
N LEU A 41 -12.65 2.74 -16.67
CA LEU A 41 -14.12 2.73 -16.69
C LEU A 41 -14.70 3.85 -17.55
N THR A 42 -14.01 5.00 -17.60
CA THR A 42 -14.40 6.17 -18.39
C THR A 42 -13.90 6.11 -19.83
N SER A 43 -13.13 5.09 -20.18
CA SER A 43 -12.70 4.87 -21.55
C SER A 43 -13.89 4.69 -22.50
N ASP A 44 -13.73 5.15 -23.74
CA ASP A 44 -14.82 5.22 -24.74
C ASP A 44 -15.55 3.89 -24.98
N TYR A 45 -14.87 2.75 -24.76
CA TYR A 45 -15.44 1.42 -24.94
C TYR A 45 -16.25 0.92 -23.74
N ARG A 46 -16.01 1.44 -22.52
CA ARG A 46 -16.79 1.08 -21.31
C ARG A 46 -17.89 2.09 -21.00
N GLY A 47 -17.70 3.34 -21.42
CA GLY A 47 -18.77 4.33 -21.52
C GLY A 47 -19.40 4.76 -20.18
N LEU A 48 -18.74 4.56 -19.03
CA LEU A 48 -19.19 5.17 -17.78
C LEU A 48 -18.75 6.63 -17.72
N THR A 49 -19.60 7.47 -17.15
CA THR A 49 -19.17 8.82 -16.77
C THR A 49 -18.25 8.75 -15.54
N ALA A 50 -17.32 9.69 -15.41
CA ALA A 50 -16.46 9.82 -14.22
C ALA A 50 -17.23 9.74 -12.88
N PRO A 51 -18.35 10.46 -12.68
CA PRO A 51 -19.13 10.34 -11.44
C PRO A 51 -19.74 8.96 -11.23
N GLN A 52 -20.14 8.24 -12.29
CA GLN A 52 -20.66 6.87 -12.16
C GLN A 52 -19.53 5.89 -11.83
N ALA A 53 -18.36 6.03 -12.46
CA ALA A 53 -17.20 5.22 -12.17
C ALA A 53 -16.74 5.39 -10.71
N GLU A 54 -16.71 6.62 -10.21
CA GLU A 54 -16.37 6.89 -8.81
C GLU A 54 -17.40 6.34 -7.82
N ALA A 55 -18.69 6.48 -8.12
CA ALA A 55 -19.75 5.94 -7.28
C ALA A 55 -19.70 4.41 -7.23
N LEU A 56 -19.47 3.74 -8.36
CA LEU A 56 -19.28 2.29 -8.44
C LEU A 56 -18.10 1.83 -7.58
N LEU A 57 -16.96 2.54 -7.68
CA LEU A 57 -15.79 2.22 -6.89
C LEU A 57 -16.02 2.43 -5.40
N ASN A 58 -16.72 3.51 -5.01
CA ASN A 58 -17.08 3.74 -3.61
C ASN A 58 -17.89 2.57 -3.04
N ASP A 59 -18.89 2.07 -3.77
CA ASP A 59 -19.70 0.93 -3.33
C ASP A 59 -18.87 -0.36 -3.24
N LEU A 60 -17.99 -0.61 -4.23
CA LEU A 60 -17.11 -1.77 -4.25
C LEU A 60 -16.10 -1.76 -3.10
N TYR A 61 -15.49 -0.61 -2.83
CA TYR A 61 -14.57 -0.45 -1.70
C TYR A 61 -15.32 -0.56 -0.37
N ALA A 62 -16.50 0.06 -0.23
CA ALA A 62 -17.34 -0.08 0.96
C ALA A 62 -17.68 -1.56 1.25
N ALA A 63 -18.05 -2.33 0.22
CA ALA A 63 -18.34 -3.75 0.34
C ALA A 63 -17.12 -4.63 0.68
N HIS A 64 -15.90 -4.17 0.36
CA HIS A 64 -14.65 -4.90 0.63
C HIS A 64 -13.93 -4.46 1.93
N GLY A 65 -14.48 -3.49 2.68
CA GLY A 65 -13.91 -2.99 3.93
C GLY A 65 -13.01 -1.75 3.77
N GLY A 66 -13.20 -0.99 2.69
CA GLY A 66 -12.56 0.29 2.39
C GLY A 66 -11.34 0.19 1.47
N GLU A 67 -10.98 1.34 0.88
CA GLU A 67 -9.82 1.56 0.00
C GLU A 67 -8.47 1.35 0.73
N PHE A 68 -8.52 1.25 2.06
CA PHE A 68 -7.39 1.18 2.98
C PHE A 68 -6.55 -0.11 2.90
N ARG A 69 -7.01 -1.16 2.22
CA ARG A 69 -6.26 -2.42 2.15
C ARG A 69 -5.01 -2.35 1.27
N ASN A 70 -5.00 -1.48 0.24
CA ASN A 70 -3.83 -1.30 -0.61
C ASN A 70 -2.87 -0.21 -0.11
N LYS A 71 -3.39 0.85 0.53
CA LYS A 71 -2.56 1.90 1.15
C LYS A 71 -1.63 1.34 2.24
N LYS A 72 -2.10 0.37 3.04
CA LYS A 72 -1.26 -0.31 4.05
C LYS A 72 -0.13 -1.16 3.47
N ARG A 73 -0.19 -1.55 2.19
CA ARG A 73 0.81 -2.43 1.56
C ARG A 73 2.09 -1.68 1.21
N SER A 74 1.99 -0.43 0.77
CA SER A 74 3.15 0.41 0.45
C SER A 74 4.00 0.70 1.69
N GLY A 75 3.39 1.21 2.76
CA GLY A 75 4.09 1.45 4.03
C GLY A 75 4.71 0.18 4.63
N LEU A 76 4.06 -0.98 4.46
CA LEU A 76 4.63 -2.27 4.88
C LEU A 76 5.88 -2.64 4.06
N ILE A 77 5.85 -2.47 2.74
CA ILE A 77 6.99 -2.76 1.86
C ILE A 77 8.17 -1.85 2.19
N THR A 78 7.92 -0.54 2.29
CA THR A 78 8.96 0.45 2.62
C THR A 78 9.56 0.20 4.00
N GLY A 79 8.70 -0.06 5.00
CA GLY A 79 9.15 -0.40 6.36
C GLY A 79 9.97 -1.69 6.41
N THR A 80 9.54 -2.73 5.68
CA THR A 80 10.27 -4.01 5.61
C THR A 80 11.62 -3.86 4.90
N ALA A 81 11.68 -3.11 3.80
CA ALA A 81 12.93 -2.84 3.09
C ALA A 81 13.93 -2.08 3.98
N MET A 82 13.47 -1.03 4.68
CA MET A 82 14.30 -0.28 5.62
C MET A 82 14.81 -1.16 6.77
N LEU A 83 13.97 -2.04 7.30
CA LEU A 83 14.35 -2.97 8.36
C LEU A 83 15.46 -3.94 7.90
N VAL A 84 15.31 -4.55 6.72
CA VAL A 84 16.29 -5.49 6.17
C VAL A 84 17.64 -4.79 5.92
N ILE A 85 17.60 -3.58 5.34
CA ILE A 85 18.81 -2.78 5.11
C ILE A 85 19.47 -2.40 6.44
N GLY A 86 18.68 -1.97 7.43
CA GLY A 86 19.17 -1.60 8.76
C GLY A 86 19.83 -2.77 9.48
N ILE A 87 19.21 -3.96 9.46
CA ILE A 87 19.79 -5.18 10.03
C ILE A 87 21.08 -5.56 9.29
N GLY A 88 21.07 -5.53 7.95
CA GLY A 88 22.24 -5.84 7.13
C GLY A 88 23.44 -4.93 7.42
N LEU A 89 23.20 -3.62 7.52
CA LEU A 89 24.25 -2.65 7.88
C LEU A 89 24.74 -2.83 9.31
N THR A 90 23.84 -3.16 10.25
CA THR A 90 24.21 -3.42 11.64
C THR A 90 25.13 -4.63 11.75
N LEU A 91 24.80 -5.73 11.04
CA LEU A 91 25.64 -6.93 10.97
C LEU A 91 26.98 -6.65 10.28
N PHE A 92 26.98 -5.86 9.21
CA PHE A 92 28.21 -5.45 8.53
C PHE A 92 29.14 -4.66 9.45
N VAL A 93 28.61 -3.66 10.16
CA VAL A 93 29.39 -2.86 11.12
C VAL A 93 29.89 -3.72 12.28
N TYR A 94 29.06 -4.62 12.81
CA TYR A 94 29.45 -5.56 13.86
C TYR A 94 30.61 -6.47 13.42
N SER A 95 30.52 -7.05 12.21
CA SER A 95 31.59 -7.86 11.63
C SER A 95 32.89 -7.07 11.40
N GLY A 96 32.77 -5.78 11.06
CA GLY A 96 33.91 -4.87 10.96
C GLY A 96 34.56 -4.61 12.32
N MET A 97 33.75 -4.43 13.36
CA MET A 97 34.19 -4.19 14.75
C MET A 97 34.95 -5.39 15.33
N GLU A 98 34.50 -6.62 15.05
CA GLU A 98 35.24 -7.83 15.44
C GLU A 98 36.61 -7.91 14.75
N ARG A 99 36.71 -7.49 13.49
CA ARG A 99 37.97 -7.49 12.73
C ARG A 99 38.94 -6.37 13.13
N SER A 100 38.45 -5.24 13.65
CA SER A 100 39.31 -4.09 13.99
C SER A 100 39.73 -4.01 15.46
N GLY A 101 39.43 -5.04 16.27
CA GLY A 101 39.82 -5.07 17.69
C GLY A 101 38.88 -4.33 18.65
N GLY A 102 37.60 -4.15 18.29
CA GLY A 102 36.54 -3.74 19.23
C GLY A 102 35.99 -2.32 19.08
N ILE A 103 35.04 -1.99 19.97
CA ILE A 103 34.14 -0.81 19.89
C ILE A 103 34.87 0.53 19.94
N GLY A 104 36.09 0.58 20.49
CA GLY A 104 36.84 1.81 20.71
C GLY A 104 37.41 2.47 19.44
N SER A 105 37.68 1.68 18.40
CA SER A 105 38.34 2.15 17.16
C SER A 105 37.36 2.59 16.08
N PHE A 106 36.07 2.25 16.24
CA PHE A 106 35.05 2.53 15.23
C PHE A 106 34.43 3.93 15.44
N PRO A 107 34.28 4.73 14.36
CA PRO A 107 33.64 6.03 14.47
C PRO A 107 32.19 5.84 14.91
N LYS A 108 31.81 6.46 16.05
CA LYS A 108 30.47 6.33 16.67
C LYS A 108 29.31 6.59 15.69
N LYS A 109 29.52 7.42 14.67
CA LYS A 109 28.55 7.70 13.59
C LYS A 109 28.19 6.45 12.76
N LEU A 110 29.12 5.52 12.56
CA LEU A 110 28.87 4.26 11.84
C LEU A 110 28.03 3.26 12.64
N ILE A 111 27.93 3.40 13.97
CA ILE A 111 27.14 2.53 14.84
C ILE A 111 25.73 3.10 15.01
N ILE A 112 25.63 4.42 15.21
CA ILE A 112 24.36 5.12 15.46
C ILE A 112 23.45 5.12 14.22
N LEU A 113 24.02 5.29 13.02
CA LEU A 113 23.27 5.37 11.77
C LEU A 113 22.46 4.10 11.43
N PRO A 114 23.06 2.88 11.40
CA PRO A 114 22.32 1.66 11.10
C PRO A 114 21.34 1.27 12.21
N ALA A 115 21.69 1.50 13.48
CA ALA A 115 20.77 1.30 14.60
C ALA A 115 19.53 2.22 14.50
N GLY A 116 19.73 3.48 14.10
CA GLY A 116 18.65 4.43 13.83
C GLY A 116 17.75 4.01 12.67
N CYS A 117 18.34 3.53 11.57
CA CYS A 117 17.57 3.00 10.43
C CYS A 117 16.74 1.76 10.80
N ALA A 118 17.30 0.83 11.57
CA ALA A 118 16.58 -0.37 12.02
C ALA A 118 15.39 -0.01 12.92
N LEU A 119 15.59 0.93 13.86
CA LEU A 119 14.51 1.44 14.73
C LEU A 119 13.42 2.16 13.95
N LEU A 120 13.79 3.03 13.00
CA LEU A 120 12.83 3.72 12.13
C LEU A 120 12.02 2.74 11.26
N GLY A 121 12.68 1.74 10.68
CA GLY A 121 12.00 0.68 9.92
C GLY A 121 11.00 -0.10 10.78
N LEU A 122 11.38 -0.45 12.01
CA LEU A 122 10.48 -1.12 12.96
C LEU A 122 9.27 -0.25 13.33
N LEU A 123 9.49 1.04 13.62
CA LEU A 123 8.42 1.98 13.95
C LEU A 123 7.44 2.17 12.79
N MET A 124 7.93 2.23 11.55
CA MET A 124 7.08 2.29 10.35
C MET A 124 6.20 1.05 10.22
N ILE A 125 6.76 -0.15 10.41
CA ILE A 125 6.00 -1.41 10.36
C ILE A 125 4.91 -1.42 11.44
N LEU A 126 5.25 -0.99 12.66
CA LEU A 126 4.28 -0.90 13.77
C LEU A 126 3.18 0.14 13.48
N ALA A 127 3.52 1.30 12.93
CA ALA A 127 2.54 2.32 12.56
C ALA A 127 1.56 1.80 11.47
N VAL A 128 2.05 0.99 10.53
CA VAL A 128 1.22 0.35 9.51
C VAL A 128 0.30 -0.71 10.12
N LEU A 129 0.80 -1.52 11.06
CA LEU A 129 0.02 -2.54 11.76
C LEU A 129 -1.10 -1.94 12.63
N VAL A 130 -0.79 -0.86 13.37
CA VAL A 130 -1.77 -0.11 14.18
C VAL A 130 -2.74 0.68 13.29
N GLY A 131 -2.41 0.88 12.01
CA GLY A 131 -3.25 1.64 11.07
C GLY A 131 -3.11 3.16 11.19
N ALA A 132 -2.05 3.63 11.85
CA ALA A 132 -1.74 5.04 12.03
C ALA A 132 -0.91 5.64 10.87
N HIS A 133 -0.45 4.80 9.92
CA HIS A 133 0.29 5.30 8.76
C HIS A 133 -0.67 6.01 7.79
N LYS A 134 -0.61 7.35 7.81
CA LYS A 134 -1.17 8.23 6.78
C LYS A 134 -0.01 8.62 5.87
N ASP A 135 -0.07 8.25 4.59
CA ASP A 135 0.92 8.70 3.61
C ASP A 135 0.80 10.23 3.45
N PRO A 136 1.92 10.98 3.48
CA PRO A 136 1.92 12.44 3.27
C PRO A 136 1.72 12.85 1.80
N ASP A 137 1.79 11.92 0.85
CA ASP A 137 1.79 12.21 -0.60
C ASP A 137 0.39 12.42 -1.23
N PHE A 138 -0.65 12.71 -0.43
CA PHE A 138 -2.01 12.94 -0.94
C PHE A 138 -2.63 14.29 -0.55
N ASP A 139 -1.86 15.20 0.05
CA ASP A 139 -2.27 16.59 0.27
C ASP A 139 -1.59 17.58 -0.71
N ALA A 140 -1.18 17.10 -1.90
CA ALA A 140 -0.60 17.90 -2.99
C ALA A 140 -1.44 17.84 -4.25
#